data_AF-A0A077X2P2-F1
#
_entry.id   AF-A0A077X2P2-F1
#
_cell.length_a   1.000
_cell.length_b   1.000
_cell.length_c   1.000
_cell.angle_alpha   90.00
_cell.angle_beta   90.00
_cell.angle_gamma   90.00
#
_symmetry.space_group_name_H-M   'P 1'
#
loop_
_entity.id
_entity.type
_entity.pdbx_description
1 polymer ?
#
loop_
_entity_poly.entity_id
_entity_poly.type
_entity_poly.pdbx_seq_one_letter_code
_entity_poly.pdbx_strand_id
1 'polypeptide(L)'
;MTLFQIIQKHGLDQIGGGPSSSDYLEFRKTVVTSILATDMALHGDYVEKIHAQAQRISQGNFQSLDDASCQNERLILCSALIKCADISNVTRPFLRAARWAELLVQECVSQGDLERAMGLPSLPMNDRDKIVLEDSQIGFIRFVALGLFESVCKVLPEMSFTVEYIHSNLKRWEKRKSASHDSGVGSLTDNDPLEQVGCKRRSNSLDCHTNAVEVLRKRLSLDTGYHRHHAAAAMAAAARRRSAGSIPECEAVFHKLPTMPAYARIDHVENENTPAMDHHHHHHHHHHEYEGGPVFCQCTIQ
;
A
#
# COMPACT_ATOMS: atom_id res chain seq x y z
N MET A 1 0.20 3.85 18.17
CA MET A 1 1.43 3.55 17.38
C MET A 1 1.90 2.12 17.64
N THR A 2 1.10 1.14 17.20
CA THR A 2 1.31 -0.30 17.45
C THR A 2 2.65 -0.82 16.93
N LEU A 3 3.12 -0.30 15.78
CA LEU A 3 4.41 -0.66 15.21
C LEU A 3 5.58 -0.48 16.18
N PHE A 4 5.70 0.70 16.81
CA PHE A 4 6.81 0.98 17.73
C PHE A 4 6.71 0.19 19.03
N GLN A 5 5.49 -0.13 19.48
CA GLN A 5 5.28 -1.03 20.62
C GLN A 5 5.77 -2.45 20.30
N ILE A 6 5.49 -2.95 19.10
CA ILE A 6 5.99 -4.26 18.63
C ILE A 6 7.51 -4.26 18.51
N ILE A 7 8.09 -3.22 17.90
CA ILE A 7 9.54 -3.06 17.77
C ILE A 7 10.23 -3.11 19.13
N GLN A 8 9.69 -2.39 20.12
CA GLN A 8 10.23 -2.37 21.49
C GLN A 8 10.04 -3.72 22.19
N LYS A 9 8.86 -4.35 22.07
CA LYS A 9 8.56 -5.65 22.67
C LYS A 9 9.56 -6.74 22.25
N HIS A 10 10.03 -6.69 21.00
CA HIS A 10 10.97 -7.67 20.45
C HIS A 10 12.43 -7.20 20.45
N GLY A 11 12.74 -6.06 21.09
CA GLY A 11 14.11 -5.54 21.20
C GLY A 11 14.72 -5.10 19.87
N LEU A 12 13.90 -4.82 18.86
CA LEU A 12 14.33 -4.38 17.52
C LEU A 12 14.68 -2.88 17.50
N ASP A 13 14.27 -2.12 18.50
CA ASP A 13 14.65 -0.72 18.71
C ASP A 13 16.17 -0.56 18.92
N GLN A 14 16.83 -1.59 19.42
CA GLN A 14 18.27 -1.63 19.64
C GLN A 14 19.08 -1.69 18.33
N ILE A 15 18.45 -2.09 17.20
CA ILE A 15 19.13 -2.16 15.90
C ILE A 15 19.54 -0.76 15.40
N GLY A 16 18.82 0.28 15.82
CA GLY A 16 19.14 1.69 15.55
C GLY A 16 20.00 2.37 16.61
N GLY A 17 20.64 1.62 17.54
CA GLY A 17 21.38 2.21 18.66
C GLY A 17 20.51 2.58 19.87
N GLY A 18 19.25 2.15 19.87
CA GLY A 18 18.30 2.34 20.97
C GLY A 18 17.48 3.65 20.88
N PRO A 19 16.46 3.83 21.74
CA PRO A 19 15.46 4.89 21.59
C PRO A 19 15.99 6.33 21.67
N SER A 20 17.16 6.52 22.29
CA SER A 20 17.79 7.83 22.49
C SER A 20 18.86 8.16 21.44
N SER A 21 19.17 7.26 20.51
CA SER A 21 20.14 7.54 19.47
C SER A 21 19.58 8.52 18.43
N SER A 22 20.45 9.34 17.86
CA SER A 22 20.08 10.25 16.75
C SER A 22 19.48 9.47 15.58
N ASP A 23 20.05 8.31 15.27
CA ASP A 23 19.63 7.45 14.16
C ASP A 23 18.22 6.88 14.38
N TYR A 24 17.92 6.44 15.60
CA TYR A 24 16.57 5.95 15.93
C TYR A 24 15.54 7.08 15.85
N LEU A 25 15.90 8.27 16.32
CA LEU A 25 15.02 9.44 16.25
C LEU A 25 14.73 9.84 14.80
N GLU A 26 15.75 9.82 13.92
CA GLU A 26 15.59 10.09 12.49
C GLU A 26 14.78 9.01 11.77
N PHE A 27 15.06 7.73 12.06
CA PHE A 27 14.28 6.60 11.56
C PHE A 27 12.81 6.73 11.99
N ARG A 28 12.57 6.96 13.27
CA ARG A 28 11.22 7.13 13.83
C ARG A 28 10.51 8.30 13.16
N LYS A 29 11.17 9.46 13.03
CA LYS A 29 10.62 10.63 12.34
C LYS A 29 10.20 10.27 10.92
N THR A 30 11.06 9.59 10.17
CA THR A 30 10.79 9.18 8.78
C THR A 30 9.59 8.22 8.70
N VAL A 31 9.58 7.15 9.49
CA VAL A 31 8.51 6.15 9.50
C VAL A 31 7.18 6.76 9.93
N VAL A 32 7.17 7.55 11.01
CA VAL A 32 5.95 8.22 11.47
C VAL A 32 5.41 9.17 10.41
N THR A 33 6.29 9.97 9.79
CA THR A 33 5.88 10.91 8.74
C THR A 33 5.32 10.17 7.53
N SER A 34 5.96 9.08 7.10
CA SER A 34 5.49 8.25 6.00
C SER A 34 4.14 7.58 6.29
N ILE A 35 3.93 7.05 7.51
CA ILE A 35 2.64 6.45 7.88
C ILE A 35 1.55 7.52 7.91
N LEU A 36 1.80 8.68 8.51
CA LEU A 36 0.81 9.77 8.54
C LEU A 36 0.51 10.29 7.13
N ALA A 37 1.48 10.23 6.21
CA ALA A 37 1.27 10.62 4.83
C ALA A 37 0.31 9.71 4.07
N THR A 38 0.05 8.47 4.50
CA THR A 38 -0.89 7.57 3.80
C THR A 38 -2.35 7.99 3.97
N ASP A 39 -2.65 8.91 4.89
CA ASP A 39 -3.98 9.50 4.99
C ASP A 39 -4.38 10.16 3.65
N MET A 40 -5.56 9.78 3.14
CA MET A 40 -6.10 10.30 1.89
C MET A 40 -6.62 11.74 2.03
N ALA A 41 -7.00 12.19 3.23
CA ALA A 41 -7.37 13.59 3.47
C ALA A 41 -6.18 14.55 3.24
N LEU A 42 -4.95 14.07 3.43
CA LEU A 42 -3.72 14.83 3.18
C LEU A 42 -3.17 14.65 1.76
N HIS A 43 -3.86 13.88 0.90
CA HIS A 43 -3.31 13.49 -0.41
C HIS A 43 -2.96 14.69 -1.29
N GLY A 44 -3.86 15.66 -1.41
CA GLY A 44 -3.64 16.88 -2.20
C GLY A 44 -2.37 17.62 -1.78
N ASP A 45 -2.21 17.86 -0.47
CA ASP A 45 -1.03 18.55 0.09
C ASP A 45 0.28 17.85 -0.28
N TYR A 46 0.31 16.52 -0.23
CA TYR A 46 1.51 15.76 -0.61
C TYR A 46 1.77 15.79 -2.11
N VAL A 47 0.73 15.77 -2.95
CA VAL A 47 0.84 15.93 -4.41
C VAL A 47 1.42 17.30 -4.75
N GLU A 48 0.96 18.37 -4.10
CA GLU A 48 1.51 19.72 -4.29
C GLU A 48 2.98 19.81 -3.84
N LYS A 49 3.33 19.23 -2.69
CA LYS A 49 4.71 19.20 -2.18
C LYS A 49 5.67 18.49 -3.14
N ILE A 50 5.31 17.31 -3.65
CA ILE A 50 6.16 16.57 -4.59
C ILE A 50 6.23 17.27 -5.96
N HIS A 51 5.14 17.90 -6.40
CA HIS A 51 5.15 18.71 -7.61
C HIS A 51 6.12 19.90 -7.48
N ALA A 52 6.07 20.63 -6.36
CA ALA A 52 6.98 21.73 -6.09
C ALA A 52 8.43 21.25 -5.98
N GLN A 53 8.68 20.10 -5.35
CA GLN A 53 10.00 19.46 -5.33
C GLN A 53 10.51 19.17 -6.74
N ALA A 54 9.66 18.59 -7.62
CA ALA A 54 10.03 18.33 -9.00
C ALA A 54 10.45 19.59 -9.77
N GLN A 55 9.77 20.72 -9.54
CA GLN A 55 10.14 22.02 -10.14
C GLN A 55 11.48 22.54 -9.61
N ARG A 56 11.75 22.42 -8.31
CA ARG A 56 13.06 22.79 -7.76
C ARG A 56 14.17 21.94 -8.38
N ILE A 57 13.92 20.65 -8.61
CA ILE A 57 14.92 19.71 -9.13
C ILE A 57 15.24 20.04 -10.58
N SER A 58 14.22 20.32 -11.39
CA SER A 58 14.41 20.69 -12.80
C SER A 58 15.17 22.02 -12.97
N GLN A 59 15.01 22.95 -12.03
CA GLN A 59 15.72 24.23 -12.02
C GLN A 59 17.15 24.15 -11.47
N GLY A 60 17.57 23.00 -10.94
CA GLY A 60 18.92 22.82 -10.37
C GLY A 60 19.11 23.51 -9.00
N ASN A 61 18.03 23.84 -8.29
CA ASN A 61 18.04 24.62 -7.04
C ASN A 61 18.50 23.83 -5.79
N PHE A 62 19.35 22.81 -5.96
CA PHE A 62 19.78 21.91 -4.88
C PHE A 62 21.21 22.14 -4.40
N GLN A 63 21.99 22.99 -5.07
CA GLN A 63 23.43 23.12 -4.83
C GLN A 63 23.80 23.86 -3.52
N SER A 64 22.82 24.43 -2.79
CA SER A 64 23.06 25.21 -1.57
C SER A 64 22.02 25.01 -0.47
N LEU A 65 21.40 23.83 -0.39
CA LEU A 65 20.45 23.52 0.69
C LEU A 65 21.20 23.24 2.00
N ASP A 66 20.70 23.75 3.12
CA ASP A 66 21.17 23.33 4.44
C ASP A 66 20.71 21.90 4.77
N ASP A 67 21.29 21.31 5.82
CA ASP A 67 21.00 19.93 6.23
C ASP A 67 19.51 19.73 6.56
N ALA A 68 18.87 20.74 7.15
CA ALA A 68 17.45 20.70 7.50
C ALA A 68 16.55 20.66 6.24
N SER A 69 16.88 21.46 5.23
CA SER A 69 16.17 21.48 3.95
C SER A 69 16.38 20.18 3.19
N CYS A 70 17.61 19.65 3.16
CA CYS A 70 17.88 18.33 2.57
C CYS A 70 17.05 17.23 3.26
N GLN A 71 16.96 17.25 4.59
CA GLN A 71 16.12 16.30 5.32
C GLN A 71 14.63 16.45 4.96
N ASN A 72 14.14 17.67 4.83
CA ASN A 72 12.75 17.92 4.44
C ASN A 72 12.44 17.42 3.01
N GLU A 73 13.32 17.68 2.05
CA GLU A 73 13.18 17.16 0.68
C GLU A 73 13.15 15.62 0.67
N ARG A 74 14.00 14.98 1.48
CA ARG A 74 13.98 13.52 1.66
C ARG A 74 12.65 13.02 2.23
N LEU A 75 12.10 13.70 3.24
CA LEU A 75 10.81 13.34 3.85
C LEU A 75 9.65 13.51 2.87
N ILE A 76 9.65 14.56 2.05
CA ILE A 76 8.65 14.75 0.98
C ILE A 76 8.69 13.57 0.01
N LEU A 77 9.89 13.19 -0.46
CA LEU A 77 10.04 12.08 -1.39
C LEU A 77 9.63 10.74 -0.77
N CYS A 78 10.06 10.44 0.45
CA CYS A 78 9.65 9.23 1.16
C CYS A 78 8.12 9.16 1.37
N SER A 79 7.49 10.30 1.66
CA SER A 79 6.04 10.40 1.80
C SER A 79 5.32 10.18 0.47
N ALA A 80 5.82 10.75 -0.62
CA ALA A 80 5.24 10.53 -1.94
C ALA A 80 5.40 9.07 -2.40
N LEU A 81 6.56 8.46 -2.14
CA LEU A 81 6.83 7.06 -2.48
C LEU A 81 5.93 6.08 -1.73
N ILE A 82 5.73 6.28 -0.43
CA ILE A 82 4.83 5.39 0.33
C ILE A 82 3.38 5.54 -0.13
N LYS A 83 2.94 6.76 -0.48
CA LYS A 83 1.61 6.97 -1.09
C LYS A 83 1.50 6.26 -2.43
N CYS A 84 2.51 6.37 -3.30
CA CYS A 84 2.55 5.60 -4.56
C CYS A 84 2.46 4.09 -4.31
N ALA A 85 3.13 3.56 -3.28
CA ALA A 85 3.06 2.15 -2.93
C ALA A 85 1.65 1.73 -2.48
N ASP A 86 1.01 2.56 -1.66
CA ASP A 86 -0.33 2.34 -1.10
C ASP A 86 -1.39 2.24 -2.20
N ILE A 87 -1.34 3.14 -3.18
CA ILE A 87 -2.28 3.15 -4.32
C ILE A 87 -1.71 2.48 -5.59
N SER A 88 -0.67 1.65 -5.46
CA SER A 88 0.04 1.05 -6.60
C SER A 88 -0.79 0.10 -7.45
N ASN A 89 -1.97 -0.31 -6.99
CA ASN A 89 -2.85 -1.24 -7.70
C ASN A 89 -3.17 -0.78 -9.13
N VAL A 90 -3.35 0.53 -9.34
CA VAL A 90 -3.66 1.12 -10.65
C VAL A 90 -2.50 1.09 -11.64
N THR A 91 -1.28 0.80 -11.17
CA THR A 91 -0.05 0.74 -11.99
C THR A 91 0.37 -0.69 -12.28
N ARG A 92 -0.39 -1.68 -11.83
CA ARG A 92 -0.17 -3.10 -12.12
C ARG A 92 -0.72 -3.44 -13.50
N PRO A 93 -0.24 -4.53 -14.13
CA PRO A 93 -0.89 -5.06 -15.34
C PRO A 93 -2.37 -5.29 -15.13
N PHE A 94 -3.16 -5.02 -16.16
CA PHE A 94 -4.58 -4.72 -16.02
C PHE A 94 -5.39 -5.78 -15.27
N LEU A 95 -5.14 -7.08 -15.49
CA LEU A 95 -5.88 -8.15 -14.81
C LEU A 95 -5.69 -8.08 -13.29
N ARG A 96 -4.47 -7.76 -12.83
CA ARG A 96 -4.19 -7.56 -11.41
C ARG A 96 -4.83 -6.28 -10.89
N ALA A 97 -4.74 -5.19 -11.66
CA ALA A 97 -5.39 -3.93 -11.29
C ALA A 97 -6.91 -4.08 -11.16
N ALA A 98 -7.55 -4.76 -12.11
CA ALA A 98 -8.98 -5.06 -12.11
C ALA A 98 -9.38 -5.94 -10.93
N ARG A 99 -8.60 -6.98 -10.62
CA ARG A 99 -8.89 -7.82 -9.46
C ARG A 99 -8.82 -7.05 -8.14
N TRP A 100 -7.81 -6.18 -7.98
CA TRP A 100 -7.73 -5.31 -6.80
C TRP A 100 -8.91 -4.33 -6.73
N ALA A 101 -9.32 -3.76 -7.86
CA ALA A 101 -10.47 -2.86 -7.94
C ALA A 101 -11.77 -3.55 -7.49
N GLU A 102 -12.02 -4.78 -7.95
CA GLU A 102 -13.18 -5.57 -7.52
C GLU A 102 -13.19 -5.81 -6.00
N LEU A 103 -12.04 -6.20 -5.44
CA LEU A 103 -11.92 -6.45 -4.01
C LEU A 103 -12.18 -5.19 -3.18
N LEU A 104 -11.66 -4.04 -3.62
CA LEU A 104 -11.92 -2.75 -2.98
C LEU A 104 -13.40 -2.36 -3.05
N VAL A 105 -14.05 -2.55 -4.21
CA VAL A 105 -15.49 -2.29 -4.34
C VAL A 105 -16.31 -3.22 -3.44
N GLN A 106 -15.93 -4.50 -3.33
CA GLN A 106 -16.59 -5.44 -2.43
C GLN A 106 -16.47 -5.00 -0.97
N GLU A 107 -15.31 -4.49 -0.56
CA GLU A 107 -15.10 -3.94 0.78
C GLU A 107 -15.98 -2.71 1.02
N CYS A 108 -15.98 -1.72 0.11
CA CYS A 108 -16.80 -0.51 0.20
C CYS A 108 -18.30 -0.84 0.28
N VAL A 109 -18.75 -1.79 -0.54
CA VAL A 109 -20.15 -2.26 -0.52
C VAL A 109 -20.49 -2.92 0.81
N SER A 110 -19.60 -3.75 1.34
CA SER A 110 -19.81 -4.41 2.64
C SER A 110 -19.92 -3.38 3.78
N GLN A 111 -19.11 -2.31 3.71
CA GLN A 111 -19.25 -1.18 4.63
C GLN A 111 -20.59 -0.48 4.47
N GLY A 112 -21.04 -0.20 3.24
CA GLY A 112 -22.33 0.47 3.00
C GLY A 112 -23.55 -0.33 3.44
N ASP A 113 -23.51 -1.66 3.29
CA ASP A 113 -24.56 -2.54 3.82
C ASP A 113 -24.62 -2.47 5.35
N LEU A 114 -23.45 -2.43 6.01
CA LEU A 114 -23.35 -2.30 7.45
C LEU A 114 -23.83 -0.91 7.94
N GLU A 115 -23.46 0.16 7.25
CA GLU A 115 -23.98 1.52 7.50
C GLU A 115 -25.51 1.54 7.42
N ARG A 116 -26.07 0.94 6.37
CA ARG A 116 -27.52 0.83 6.16
C ARG A 116 -28.20 0.04 7.28
N ALA A 117 -27.61 -1.09 7.69
CA ALA A 117 -28.12 -1.91 8.79
C ALA A 117 -28.12 -1.15 10.14
N MET A 118 -27.17 -0.23 10.33
CA MET A 118 -27.09 0.65 11.50
C MET A 118 -27.95 1.93 11.38
N GLY A 119 -28.67 2.12 10.27
CA GLY A 119 -29.46 3.34 10.03
C GLY A 119 -28.62 4.58 9.72
N LEU A 120 -27.36 4.41 9.31
CA LEU A 120 -26.46 5.48 8.90
C LEU A 120 -26.60 5.76 7.40
N PRO A 121 -26.40 7.01 6.96
CA PRO A 121 -26.35 7.33 5.53
C PRO A 121 -25.11 6.67 4.89
N SER A 122 -25.31 6.00 3.75
CA SER A 122 -24.21 5.41 2.99
C SER A 122 -23.84 6.27 1.78
N LEU A 123 -22.53 6.36 1.51
CA LEU A 123 -22.01 7.10 0.36
C LEU A 123 -22.32 6.37 -0.96
N PRO A 124 -22.47 7.08 -2.09
CA PRO A 124 -22.70 6.45 -3.39
C PRO A 124 -21.64 5.42 -3.79
N MET A 125 -20.38 5.60 -3.35
CA MET A 125 -19.28 4.66 -3.60
C MET A 125 -19.34 3.39 -2.73
N ASN A 126 -20.18 3.39 -1.69
CA ASN A 126 -20.40 2.26 -0.79
C ASN A 126 -21.75 1.58 -1.05
N ASP A 127 -22.55 2.12 -1.97
CA ASP A 127 -23.88 1.60 -2.27
C ASP A 127 -23.82 0.61 -3.45
N ARG A 128 -24.10 -0.67 -3.16
CA ARG A 128 -24.12 -1.77 -4.16
C ARG A 128 -25.00 -1.47 -5.37
N ASP A 129 -26.05 -0.68 -5.19
CA ASP A 129 -27.03 -0.39 -6.24
C ASP A 129 -26.59 0.79 -7.13
N LYS A 130 -25.54 1.52 -6.73
CA LYS A 130 -25.08 2.74 -7.41
C LYS A 130 -23.64 2.66 -7.91
N ILE A 131 -22.79 1.85 -7.29
CA ILE A 131 -21.39 1.78 -7.68
C ILE A 131 -21.22 1.12 -9.05
N VAL A 132 -20.57 1.83 -9.96
CA VAL A 132 -20.11 1.31 -11.25
C VAL A 132 -18.59 1.20 -11.19
N LEU A 133 -18.08 -0.03 -11.33
CA LEU A 133 -16.65 -0.33 -11.18
C LEU A 133 -15.81 0.52 -12.13
N GLU A 134 -16.17 0.58 -13.41
CA GLU A 134 -15.47 1.35 -14.44
C GLU A 134 -15.40 2.84 -14.09
N ASP A 135 -16.51 3.44 -13.65
CA ASP A 135 -16.55 4.87 -13.28
C ASP A 135 -15.70 5.16 -12.05
N SER A 136 -15.78 4.30 -11.05
CA SER A 136 -14.94 4.37 -9.84
C SER A 136 -13.45 4.36 -10.21
N GLN A 137 -13.02 3.41 -11.05
CA GLN A 137 -11.61 3.29 -11.44
C GLN A 137 -11.14 4.43 -12.35
N ILE A 138 -11.95 4.87 -13.30
CA ILE A 138 -11.63 6.02 -14.16
C ILE A 138 -11.48 7.28 -13.32
N GLY A 139 -12.42 7.53 -12.40
CA GLY A 139 -12.38 8.67 -11.49
C GLY A 139 -11.14 8.65 -10.60
N PHE A 140 -10.88 7.52 -9.94
CA PHE A 140 -9.72 7.37 -9.06
C PHE A 140 -8.39 7.58 -9.82
N ILE A 141 -8.25 7.00 -11.01
CA ILE A 141 -7.04 7.19 -11.83
C ILE A 141 -6.85 8.67 -12.18
N ARG A 142 -7.89 9.34 -12.68
CA ARG A 142 -7.80 10.71 -13.19
C ARG A 142 -7.59 11.74 -12.08
N PHE A 143 -8.31 11.61 -10.97
CA PHE A 143 -8.36 12.64 -9.94
C PHE A 143 -7.43 12.38 -8.77
N VAL A 144 -7.03 11.13 -8.54
CA VAL A 144 -6.20 10.76 -7.37
C VAL A 144 -4.81 10.30 -7.80
N ALA A 145 -4.73 9.29 -8.68
CA ALA A 145 -3.47 8.61 -8.93
C ALA A 145 -2.54 9.38 -9.90
N LEU A 146 -3.06 9.83 -11.05
CA LEU A 146 -2.22 10.30 -12.16
C LEU A 146 -1.28 11.45 -11.74
N GLY A 147 -1.81 12.47 -11.07
CA GLY A 147 -1.02 13.63 -10.63
C GLY A 147 0.11 13.28 -9.66
N LEU A 148 -0.11 12.29 -8.78
CA LEU A 148 0.92 11.79 -7.87
C LEU A 148 2.04 11.08 -8.64
N PHE A 149 1.70 10.09 -9.47
CA PHE A 149 2.69 9.29 -10.20
C PHE A 149 3.49 10.11 -11.22
N GLU A 150 2.84 11.02 -11.94
CA GLU A 150 3.55 11.94 -12.85
C GLU A 150 4.53 12.84 -12.11
N SER A 151 4.14 13.37 -10.95
CA SER A 151 5.01 14.24 -10.15
C SER A 151 6.19 13.47 -9.57
N VAL A 152 5.97 12.25 -9.06
CA VAL A 152 7.05 11.37 -8.61
C VAL A 152 7.98 10.99 -9.77
N CYS A 153 7.45 10.69 -10.96
CA CYS A 153 8.25 10.35 -12.14
C CYS A 153 9.17 11.51 -12.59
N LYS A 154 8.78 12.77 -12.36
CA LYS A 154 9.66 13.92 -12.64
C LYS A 154 10.86 13.98 -11.69
N VAL A 155 10.70 13.51 -10.45
CA VAL A 155 11.78 13.40 -9.45
C VAL A 155 12.61 12.13 -9.67
N LEU A 156 11.94 11.02 -9.95
CA LEU A 156 12.48 9.66 -10.15
C LEU A 156 12.05 9.09 -11.51
N PRO A 157 12.77 9.43 -12.60
CA PRO A 157 12.43 8.99 -13.96
C PRO A 157 12.36 7.47 -14.13
N GLU A 158 13.05 6.72 -13.28
CA GLU A 158 13.04 5.25 -13.25
C GLU A 158 11.64 4.68 -12.96
N MET A 159 10.71 5.51 -12.45
CA MET A 159 9.32 5.13 -12.21
C MET A 159 8.39 5.39 -13.42
N SER A 160 8.90 5.77 -14.59
CA SER A 160 8.08 6.08 -15.78
C SER A 160 7.13 4.95 -16.18
N PHE A 161 7.55 3.69 -15.98
CA PHE A 161 6.73 2.51 -16.26
C PHE A 161 5.37 2.55 -15.51
N THR A 162 5.32 3.15 -14.32
CA THR A 162 4.08 3.25 -13.54
C THR A 162 3.05 4.13 -14.24
N VAL A 163 3.49 5.24 -14.82
CA VAL A 163 2.65 6.18 -15.58
C VAL A 163 2.18 5.55 -16.89
N GLU A 164 3.04 4.78 -17.56
CA GLU A 164 2.68 4.01 -18.75
C GLU A 164 1.54 3.00 -18.45
N TYR A 165 1.65 2.25 -17.35
CA TYR A 165 0.58 1.34 -16.92
C TYR A 165 -0.70 2.09 -16.54
N ILE A 166 -0.61 3.23 -15.86
CA ILE A 166 -1.78 4.06 -15.56
C ILE A 166 -2.52 4.44 -16.83
N HIS A 167 -1.83 4.97 -17.84
CA HIS A 167 -2.47 5.36 -19.09
C HIS A 167 -3.03 4.16 -19.86
N SER A 168 -2.32 3.03 -19.87
CA SER A 168 -2.81 1.79 -20.49
C SER A 168 -4.09 1.30 -19.80
N ASN A 169 -4.08 1.22 -18.46
CA ASN A 169 -5.22 0.79 -17.66
C ASN A 169 -6.41 1.74 -17.80
N LEU A 170 -6.18 3.05 -17.79
CA LEU A 170 -7.23 4.05 -17.99
C LEU A 170 -7.97 3.83 -19.31
N LYS A 171 -7.23 3.65 -20.42
CA LYS A 171 -7.83 3.36 -21.73
C LYS A 171 -8.64 2.07 -21.72
N ARG A 172 -8.17 1.05 -21.01
CA ARG A 172 -8.89 -0.23 -20.89
C ARG A 172 -10.18 -0.09 -20.09
N TRP A 173 -10.17 0.68 -19.00
CA TRP A 173 -11.38 0.99 -18.24
C TRP A 173 -12.39 1.82 -19.04
N GLU A 174 -11.93 2.82 -19.80
CA GLU A 174 -12.79 3.61 -20.69
C GLU A 174 -13.41 2.77 -21.81
N LYS A 175 -12.61 1.86 -22.38
CA LYS A 175 -13.11 0.89 -23.37
C LYS A 175 -14.16 -0.04 -22.76
N ARG A 176 -13.93 -0.53 -21.55
CA ARG A 176 -14.92 -1.34 -20.80
C ARG A 176 -16.19 -0.55 -20.56
N LYS A 177 -16.10 0.69 -20.07
CA LYS A 177 -17.27 1.56 -19.88
C LYS A 177 -18.08 1.73 -21.16
N SER A 178 -17.39 1.87 -22.30
CA SER A 178 -18.03 2.05 -23.61
C SER A 178 -18.60 0.75 -24.18
N ALA A 179 -18.08 -0.42 -23.78
CA ALA A 179 -18.53 -1.74 -24.24
C ALA A 179 -19.60 -2.35 -23.33
N SER A 180 -19.60 -2.00 -22.04
CA SER A 180 -20.48 -2.56 -21.03
C SER A 180 -21.81 -1.81 -20.96
N HIS A 181 -22.80 -2.35 -21.68
CA HIS A 181 -24.15 -2.55 -21.14
C HIS A 181 -24.27 -3.89 -20.38
N ASP A 182 -23.16 -4.62 -20.17
CA ASP A 182 -23.12 -5.93 -19.50
C ASP A 182 -21.90 -6.05 -18.57
N SER A 183 -22.12 -6.56 -17.37
CA SER A 183 -21.32 -6.31 -16.14
C SER A 183 -20.30 -7.41 -15.80
N GLY A 184 -19.97 -8.31 -16.74
CA GLY A 184 -19.19 -9.52 -16.46
C GLY A 184 -17.72 -9.46 -16.88
N VAL A 185 -16.80 -9.74 -15.95
CA VAL A 185 -15.34 -9.88 -16.17
C VAL A 185 -14.94 -11.20 -16.88
N GLY A 186 -15.92 -12.02 -17.30
CA GLY A 186 -15.70 -13.34 -17.89
C GLY A 186 -14.97 -13.37 -19.24
N SER A 187 -14.66 -12.23 -19.86
CA SER A 187 -14.00 -12.17 -21.17
C SER A 187 -12.80 -11.22 -21.20
N LEU A 188 -11.91 -11.28 -20.19
CA LEU A 188 -10.63 -10.57 -20.27
C LEU A 188 -9.57 -11.46 -20.94
N THR A 189 -9.13 -11.09 -22.15
CA THR A 189 -7.98 -11.73 -22.80
C THR A 189 -6.68 -11.02 -22.40
N ASP A 190 -5.65 -11.83 -22.16
CA ASP A 190 -4.36 -11.43 -21.59
C ASP A 190 -3.34 -11.04 -22.68
N ASN A 191 -3.70 -10.04 -23.50
CA ASN A 191 -2.80 -9.48 -24.50
C ASN A 191 -2.41 -8.06 -24.09
N ASP A 192 -1.67 -7.91 -22.98
CA ASP A 192 -1.07 -6.63 -22.62
C ASP A 192 0.27 -6.44 -23.38
N PRO A 193 0.37 -5.48 -24.30
CA PRO A 193 1.62 -5.21 -25.01
C PRO A 193 2.77 -4.84 -24.07
N LEU A 194 2.47 -4.25 -22.89
CA LEU A 194 3.48 -3.85 -21.91
C LEU A 194 4.08 -5.04 -21.15
N GLU A 195 3.36 -6.17 -21.03
CA GLU A 195 3.93 -7.39 -20.46
C GLU A 195 4.95 -8.06 -21.40
N GLN A 196 4.80 -7.91 -22.72
CA GLN A 196 5.76 -8.44 -23.70
C GLN A 196 7.05 -7.61 -23.78
N VAL A 197 6.99 -6.33 -23.40
CA VAL A 197 8.16 -5.42 -23.33
C VAL A 197 8.82 -5.46 -21.94
N GLY A 198 8.15 -6.07 -20.95
CA GLY A 198 8.60 -6.19 -19.56
C GLY A 198 9.79 -7.14 -19.38
N CYS A 199 10.99 -6.55 -19.27
CA CYS A 199 12.20 -7.12 -18.70
C CYS A 199 12.52 -8.56 -19.15
N LYS A 200 13.41 -8.71 -20.16
CA LYS A 200 14.25 -9.92 -20.25
C LYS A 200 14.76 -10.20 -18.84
N ARG A 201 14.26 -11.27 -18.22
CA ARG A 201 14.79 -11.81 -16.96
C ARG A 201 16.28 -12.04 -17.15
N ARG A 202 17.11 -11.03 -16.88
CA ARG A 202 18.51 -11.27 -16.56
C ARG A 202 18.44 -11.94 -15.21
N SER A 203 18.54 -13.26 -15.24
CA SER A 203 18.96 -14.07 -14.11
C SER A 203 20.18 -13.40 -13.48
N ASN A 204 19.94 -12.60 -12.43
CA ASN A 204 20.81 -12.24 -11.31
C ASN A 204 20.08 -11.16 -10.51
N SER A 205 19.29 -11.63 -9.53
CA SER A 205 18.38 -10.86 -8.66
C SER A 205 19.07 -9.84 -7.73
N LEU A 206 20.36 -9.53 -7.92
CA LEU A 206 21.13 -8.64 -7.05
C LEU A 206 21.55 -7.32 -7.72
N ASP A 207 21.49 -7.21 -9.06
CA ASP A 207 22.09 -6.07 -9.76
C ASP A 207 21.12 -4.89 -10.00
N CYS A 208 19.81 -5.15 -10.08
CA CYS A 208 18.81 -4.08 -10.34
C CYS A 208 18.49 -3.23 -9.10
N HIS A 209 18.58 -3.81 -7.89
CA HIS A 209 18.41 -3.07 -6.64
C HIS A 209 19.60 -2.15 -6.37
N THR A 210 20.81 -2.57 -6.77
CA THR A 210 22.04 -1.82 -6.55
C THR A 210 22.07 -0.53 -7.36
N ASN A 211 21.66 -0.56 -8.63
CA ASN A 211 21.65 0.64 -9.48
C ASN A 211 20.63 1.72 -9.07
N ALA A 212 19.41 1.34 -8.68
CA ALA A 212 18.40 2.31 -8.25
C ALA A 212 18.81 2.99 -6.93
N VAL A 213 19.34 2.22 -5.98
CA VAL A 213 19.86 2.74 -4.70
C VAL A 213 21.10 3.62 -4.92
N GLU A 214 21.99 3.27 -5.84
CA GLU A 214 23.20 4.05 -6.17
C GLU A 214 22.87 5.37 -6.88
N VAL A 215 21.87 5.38 -7.76
CA VAL A 215 21.39 6.59 -8.46
C VAL A 215 20.63 7.51 -7.52
N LEU A 216 19.74 6.96 -6.66
CA LEU A 216 19.12 7.70 -5.57
C LEU A 216 20.17 8.28 -4.62
N ARG A 217 21.21 7.50 -4.29
CA ARG A 217 22.34 7.94 -3.47
C ARG A 217 23.10 9.11 -4.09
N LYS A 218 23.34 9.08 -5.41
CA LYS A 218 24.01 10.17 -6.15
C LYS A 218 23.13 11.40 -6.34
N ARG A 219 21.81 11.25 -6.52
CA ARG A 219 20.88 12.36 -6.75
C ARG A 219 20.41 13.05 -5.47
N LEU A 220 20.33 12.32 -4.35
CA LEU A 220 19.86 12.84 -3.06
C LEU A 220 21.00 13.14 -2.07
N SER A 221 22.27 13.12 -2.52
CA SER A 221 23.45 13.31 -1.68
C SER A 221 23.43 12.42 -0.42
N LEU A 222 22.97 11.17 -0.52
CA LEU A 222 22.91 10.22 0.60
C LEU A 222 24.29 9.59 0.89
N ASP A 223 25.35 10.40 0.91
CA ASP A 223 26.63 9.99 1.50
C ASP A 223 26.59 10.25 3.01
N THR A 224 25.73 9.53 3.71
CA THR A 224 25.91 9.32 5.15
C THR A 224 26.69 8.03 5.32
N GLY A 225 27.83 8.10 6.02
CA GLY A 225 28.67 6.94 6.39
C GLY A 225 27.97 5.84 7.21
N TYR A 226 26.66 5.95 7.38
CA TYR A 226 25.73 5.06 8.07
C TYR A 226 25.85 3.59 7.64
N HIS A 227 25.96 3.31 6.33
CA HIS A 227 25.93 1.93 5.83
C HIS A 227 27.23 1.15 6.09
N ARG A 228 28.39 1.80 6.14
CA ARG A 228 29.68 1.10 6.31
C ARG A 228 29.97 0.74 7.76
N HIS A 229 29.61 1.61 8.71
CA HIS A 229 29.96 1.41 10.11
C HIS A 229 28.91 0.64 10.91
N HIS A 230 27.61 0.77 10.60
CA HIS A 230 26.55 0.19 11.43
C HIS A 230 26.11 -1.21 11.03
N ALA A 231 26.19 -1.58 9.74
CA ALA A 231 25.91 -2.97 9.33
C ALA A 231 26.93 -3.94 9.96
N ALA A 232 28.21 -3.56 9.99
CA ALA A 232 29.27 -4.34 10.62
C ALA A 232 29.11 -4.40 12.15
N ALA A 233 28.77 -3.27 12.79
CA ALA A 233 28.55 -3.21 14.24
C ALA A 233 27.31 -4.03 14.66
N ALA A 234 26.21 -3.96 13.92
CA ALA A 234 24.99 -4.73 14.16
C ALA A 234 25.21 -6.23 13.97
N MET A 235 25.94 -6.63 12.92
CA MET A 235 26.33 -8.03 12.71
C MET A 235 27.28 -8.53 13.81
N ALA A 236 28.24 -7.71 14.25
CA ALA A 236 29.16 -8.06 15.33
C ALA A 236 28.46 -8.11 16.72
N ALA A 237 27.43 -7.29 16.94
CA ALA A 237 26.59 -7.35 18.13
C ALA A 237 25.69 -8.61 18.15
N ALA A 238 25.11 -8.97 16.99
CA ALA A 238 24.33 -10.19 16.82
C ALA A 238 25.19 -11.46 16.98
N ALA A 239 26.42 -11.45 16.45
CA ALA A 239 27.37 -12.56 16.61
C ALA A 239 27.82 -12.74 18.08
N ARG A 240 28.09 -11.64 18.79
CA ARG A 240 28.45 -11.67 20.23
C ARG A 240 27.32 -12.20 21.13
N ARG A 241 26.06 -12.01 20.74
CA ARG A 241 24.90 -12.56 21.47
C ARG A 241 24.72 -14.05 21.26
N ARG A 242 25.09 -14.61 20.09
CA ARG A 242 25.09 -16.06 19.85
C ARG A 242 26.14 -16.80 20.70
N SER A 243 27.26 -16.15 21.01
CA SER A 243 28.32 -16.73 21.85
C SER A 243 28.09 -16.57 23.36
N ALA A 244 27.14 -15.75 23.80
CA ALA A 244 26.96 -15.36 25.21
C ALA A 244 25.78 -16.05 25.94
N GLY A 245 25.23 -17.15 25.39
CA GLY A 245 24.40 -18.12 26.12
C GLY A 245 23.19 -17.59 26.90
N SER A 246 22.63 -16.44 26.53
CA SER A 246 21.59 -15.73 27.32
C SER A 246 20.32 -15.46 26.51
N ILE A 247 19.83 -16.48 25.82
CA ILE A 247 18.42 -16.55 25.43
C ILE A 247 17.83 -17.67 26.29
N PRO A 248 16.89 -17.41 27.21
CA PRO A 248 16.10 -18.49 27.78
C PRO A 248 15.39 -19.17 26.61
N GLU A 249 15.53 -20.49 26.49
CA GLU A 249 14.67 -21.29 25.62
C GLU A 249 13.22 -21.06 26.05
N CYS A 250 12.58 -20.04 25.47
CA CYS A 250 11.14 -20.04 25.35
C CYS A 250 10.84 -21.20 24.42
N GLU A 251 10.33 -22.30 24.97
CA GLU A 251 9.59 -23.29 24.19
C GLU A 251 8.68 -22.50 23.25
N ALA A 252 8.98 -22.57 21.95
CA ALA A 252 8.12 -22.03 20.93
C ALA A 252 6.85 -22.87 20.97
N VAL A 253 5.88 -22.46 21.79
CA VAL A 253 4.49 -22.89 21.63
C VAL A 253 4.05 -22.30 20.31
N PHE A 254 4.29 -23.05 19.23
CA PHE A 254 3.68 -22.83 17.94
C PHE A 254 2.18 -22.98 18.14
N HIS A 255 1.50 -21.90 18.49
CA HIS A 255 0.09 -21.81 18.23
C HIS A 255 -0.06 -21.95 16.72
N LYS A 256 -0.67 -23.06 16.27
CA LYS A 256 -1.12 -23.20 14.90
C LYS A 256 -1.91 -21.93 14.58
N LEU A 257 -1.43 -21.16 13.60
CA LEU A 257 -2.20 -20.09 13.01
C LEU A 257 -3.57 -20.69 12.63
N PRO A 258 -4.69 -20.02 12.94
CA PRO A 258 -5.99 -20.44 12.44
C PRO A 258 -5.88 -20.63 10.93
N THR A 259 -6.18 -21.83 10.45
CA THR A 259 -6.36 -22.08 9.03
C THR A 259 -7.55 -21.24 8.59
N MET A 260 -7.27 -20.12 7.92
CA MET A 260 -8.29 -19.38 7.18
C MET A 260 -8.89 -20.38 6.18
N PRO A 261 -10.22 -20.62 6.19
CA PRO A 261 -10.84 -21.45 5.18
C PRO A 261 -10.48 -20.87 3.82
N ALA A 262 -9.93 -21.70 2.94
CA ALA A 262 -9.74 -21.33 1.55
C ALA A 262 -11.11 -20.87 1.04
N TYR A 263 -11.18 -19.62 0.56
CA TYR A 263 -12.37 -19.15 -0.14
C TYR A 263 -12.63 -20.14 -1.27
N ALA A 264 -13.74 -20.87 -1.15
CA ALA A 264 -14.14 -21.88 -2.12
C ALA A 264 -14.17 -21.23 -3.51
N ARG A 265 -13.60 -21.93 -4.50
CA ARG A 265 -13.97 -21.73 -5.90
C ARG A 265 -15.48 -21.82 -5.96
N ILE A 266 -16.13 -20.77 -6.45
CA ILE A 266 -17.54 -20.83 -6.83
C ILE A 266 -17.56 -21.55 -8.18
N ASP A 267 -17.58 -22.88 -8.13
CA ASP A 267 -17.98 -23.71 -9.25
C ASP A 267 -19.52 -23.72 -9.30
N HIS A 268 -20.05 -23.37 -10.48
CA HIS A 268 -21.38 -23.62 -11.02
C HIS A 268 -22.60 -23.71 -10.07
N VAL A 269 -23.50 -22.74 -10.25
CA VAL A 269 -24.91 -22.84 -9.83
C VAL A 269 -25.57 -23.95 -10.66
N GLU A 270 -25.82 -25.10 -10.02
CA GLU A 270 -26.88 -26.02 -10.44
C GLU A 270 -28.05 -25.92 -9.47
N ASN A 271 -29.22 -25.92 -10.08
CA ASN A 271 -30.49 -25.47 -9.59
C ASN A 271 -31.31 -26.71 -9.20
N GLU A 272 -31.50 -27.02 -7.92
CA GLU A 272 -32.52 -27.99 -7.50
C GLU A 272 -33.30 -27.53 -6.26
N ASN A 273 -34.61 -27.49 -6.48
CA ASN A 273 -35.70 -27.23 -5.55
C ASN A 273 -35.62 -28.02 -4.25
N THR A 274 -35.92 -27.39 -3.11
CA THR A 274 -36.74 -27.99 -2.04
C THR A 274 -37.32 -26.91 -1.10
N PRO A 275 -38.46 -27.17 -0.44
CA PRO A 275 -39.48 -26.16 -0.15
C PRO A 275 -39.39 -25.53 1.25
N ALA A 276 -40.13 -24.43 1.37
CA ALA A 276 -40.38 -23.64 2.58
C ALA A 276 -40.68 -24.46 3.84
N MET A 277 -40.12 -24.01 4.97
CA MET A 277 -40.55 -24.37 6.32
C MET A 277 -40.66 -23.09 7.16
N ASP A 278 -41.79 -23.04 7.85
CA ASP A 278 -42.40 -21.91 8.51
C ASP A 278 -41.82 -21.67 9.93
N HIS A 279 -42.06 -20.45 10.42
CA HIS A 279 -41.63 -19.80 11.66
C HIS A 279 -41.26 -20.64 12.89
N HIS A 280 -40.28 -20.16 13.69
CA HIS A 280 -40.45 -19.90 15.12
C HIS A 280 -39.38 -18.97 15.72
N HIS A 281 -39.84 -17.87 16.33
CA HIS A 281 -39.07 -17.00 17.23
C HIS A 281 -38.66 -17.78 18.49
N HIS A 282 -37.36 -17.76 18.81
CA HIS A 282 -36.89 -17.97 20.18
C HIS A 282 -35.78 -16.97 20.52
N HIS A 283 -36.14 -16.00 21.36
CA HIS A 283 -35.20 -15.16 22.08
C HIS A 283 -34.38 -16.03 23.03
N HIS A 284 -33.06 -16.02 22.87
CA HIS A 284 -32.15 -16.32 23.97
C HIS A 284 -31.05 -15.27 24.02
N HIS A 285 -31.15 -14.41 25.04
CA HIS A 285 -30.09 -13.56 25.52
C HIS A 285 -28.92 -14.43 26.00
N HIS A 286 -27.73 -14.21 25.44
CA HIS A 286 -26.48 -14.46 26.15
C HIS A 286 -25.51 -13.32 25.84
N HIS A 287 -25.22 -12.55 26.90
CA HIS A 287 -24.16 -11.55 26.94
C HIS A 287 -22.80 -12.24 26.83
N HIS A 288 -22.00 -11.82 25.84
CA HIS A 288 -20.54 -11.87 25.92
C HIS A 288 -19.99 -10.57 25.34
N GLU A 289 -19.41 -9.75 26.22
CA GLU A 289 -18.65 -8.56 25.89
C GLU A 289 -17.43 -8.97 25.05
N TYR A 290 -17.41 -8.52 23.79
CA TYR A 290 -16.20 -8.43 22.96
C TYR A 290 -15.98 -6.95 22.65
N GLU A 291 -15.16 -6.29 23.48
CA GLU A 291 -14.60 -4.98 23.18
C GLU A 291 -13.52 -5.13 22.10
N GLY A 292 -13.94 -5.00 20.85
CA GLY A 292 -13.06 -5.08 19.69
C GLY A 292 -13.82 -4.67 18.45
N GLY A 293 -14.25 -3.42 18.41
CA GLY A 293 -14.92 -2.85 17.23
C GLY A 293 -14.03 -3.00 15.99
N PRO A 294 -14.63 -3.21 14.80
CA PRO A 294 -13.88 -3.38 13.57
C PRO A 294 -13.01 -2.16 13.29
N VAL A 295 -11.76 -2.40 12.89
CA VAL A 295 -10.85 -1.38 12.40
C VAL A 295 -11.39 -0.91 11.06
N PHE A 296 -11.97 0.30 11.04
CA PHE A 296 -12.49 0.93 9.84
C PHE A 296 -11.36 1.22 8.85
N CYS A 297 -11.51 0.77 7.62
CA CYS A 297 -10.69 1.20 6.50
C CYS A 297 -11.11 2.63 6.15
N GLN A 298 -10.43 3.64 6.68
CA GLN A 298 -10.60 5.05 6.30
C GLN A 298 -9.99 5.33 4.91
N CYS A 299 -10.39 4.55 3.90
CA CYS A 299 -10.16 4.85 2.49
C CYS A 299 -11.27 5.76 1.91
N THR A 300 -12.04 6.42 2.77
CA THR A 300 -13.00 7.45 2.37
C THR A 300 -12.24 8.68 1.92
N ILE A 301 -12.11 8.85 0.61
CA ILE A 301 -11.90 10.17 -0.01
C ILE A 301 -13.12 11.01 0.41
N GLN A 302 -12.94 11.86 1.41
CA GLN A 302 -13.88 12.93 1.76
C GLN A 302 -13.56 14.18 0.94
#